data_AF-A0A4U7CZ53-F1
#
_entry.id   AF-A0A4U7CZ53-F1
#
_cell.length_a   1.000
_cell.length_b   1.000
_cell.length_c   1.000
_cell.angle_alpha   90.00
_cell.angle_beta   90.00
_cell.angle_gamma   90.00
#
_symmetry.space_group_name_H-M   'P 1'
#
loop_
_entity.id
_entity.type
_entity.pdbx_description
1 polymer ?
#
loop_
_entity_poly.entity_id
_entity_poly.type
_entity_poly.pdbx_seq_one_letter_code
_entity_poly.pdbx_strand_id
1 'polypeptide(L)'
;MYWNEEEVEDYIRYPSEGSAKELGSPIYFIGQNELEQPEVLEDLVNDLEENGYDYVPLRPYNSREYYEVETGEVHSTDGDQYVKYNEIMLYCINVLTEYPFALATHPDRDSWRIVTPADLNTRTAKEFLFKYYAEAAKAVSNLIKEEYSVETLQEVYKEVRPRGGAIDRWSDAVDENVDLHAAEFMSLADLKEVVRDNEDLLDELGFPTKTQCKQAFGTVEEYRNKVMHGNRSVISTEEDVENLVESLEISCDLAVNAGGQGPGLDIPP
;
A
#
# COMPACT_ATOMS: atom_id res chain seq x y z
N MET A 1 -9.28 10.91 8.05
CA MET A 1 -8.38 9.84 7.63
C MET A 1 -9.23 8.61 7.34
N TYR A 2 -8.79 7.73 6.45
CA TYR A 2 -9.55 6.55 6.04
C TYR A 2 -9.73 5.56 7.20
N TRP A 3 -8.63 5.22 7.89
CA TRP A 3 -8.64 4.42 9.11
C TRP A 3 -8.47 5.31 10.34
N ASN A 4 -9.06 4.92 11.47
CA ASN A 4 -8.67 5.42 12.79
C ASN A 4 -7.40 4.72 13.30
N GLU A 5 -6.84 5.17 14.44
CA GLU A 5 -5.57 4.63 14.97
C GLU A 5 -5.61 3.14 15.27
N GLU A 6 -6.73 2.63 15.81
CA GLU A 6 -6.94 1.20 16.11
C GLU A 6 -7.05 0.38 14.82
N GLU A 7 -7.76 0.90 13.82
CA GLU A 7 -7.88 0.26 12.50
C GLU A 7 -6.53 0.18 11.76
N VAL A 8 -5.65 1.18 11.89
CA VAL A 8 -4.31 1.10 11.30
C VAL A 8 -3.50 -0.05 11.91
N GLU A 9 -3.57 -0.24 13.22
CA GLU A 9 -2.90 -1.35 13.92
C GLU A 9 -3.41 -2.71 13.44
N ASP A 10 -4.71 -2.81 13.21
CA ASP A 10 -5.36 -4.01 12.65
C ASP A 10 -4.93 -4.33 11.22
N TYR A 11 -4.24 -3.43 10.50
CA TYR A 11 -3.72 -3.71 9.16
C TYR A 11 -2.20 -3.77 9.07
N ILE A 12 -1.48 -3.51 10.16
CA ILE A 12 -0.02 -3.65 10.22
C ILE A 12 0.35 -5.13 10.11
N ARG A 13 0.96 -5.54 8.98
CA ARG A 13 1.41 -6.94 8.79
C ARG A 13 2.84 -7.23 9.23
N TYR A 14 3.77 -6.31 9.00
CA TYR A 14 5.20 -6.53 9.24
C TYR A 14 5.80 -5.32 9.97
N PRO A 15 5.81 -5.32 11.32
CA PRO A 15 6.25 -4.17 12.12
C PRO A 15 7.72 -3.78 11.86
N SER A 16 8.51 -4.74 11.41
CA SER A 16 9.94 -4.59 11.14
C SER A 16 10.27 -4.07 9.74
N GLU A 17 9.27 -3.86 8.87
CA GLU A 17 9.53 -3.59 7.45
C GLU A 17 8.81 -2.32 7.00
N GLY A 18 9.59 -1.27 6.69
CA GLY A 18 9.09 0.00 6.18
C GLY A 18 8.69 0.99 7.27
N SER A 19 9.47 2.06 7.40
CA SER A 19 9.22 3.17 8.32
C SER A 19 8.97 4.50 7.62
N ALA A 20 8.32 5.44 8.33
CA ALA A 20 8.11 6.82 7.90
C ALA A 20 9.42 7.49 7.42
N LYS A 21 10.54 7.19 8.09
CA LYS A 21 11.90 7.61 7.70
C LYS A 21 12.29 7.17 6.28
N GLU A 22 12.01 5.91 5.94
CA GLU A 22 12.47 5.30 4.68
C GLU A 22 11.61 5.75 3.49
N LEU A 23 10.39 6.22 3.78
CA LEU A 23 9.47 6.74 2.80
C LEU A 23 9.70 8.21 2.50
N GLY A 24 9.90 9.04 3.53
CA GLY A 24 9.91 10.49 3.39
C GLY A 24 11.20 11.08 2.85
N SER A 25 11.05 12.20 2.14
CA SER A 25 12.13 13.01 1.61
C SER A 25 12.68 14.01 2.66
N PRO A 26 13.95 14.46 2.54
CA PRO A 26 14.49 15.51 3.39
C PRO A 26 13.65 16.79 3.33
N ILE A 27 13.51 17.46 4.48
CA ILE A 27 12.73 18.70 4.58
C ILE A 27 13.64 19.91 4.38
N TYR A 28 13.20 20.83 3.53
CA TYR A 28 13.65 22.21 3.56
C TYR A 28 12.75 23.02 4.51
N PHE A 29 13.30 23.94 5.29
CA PHE A 29 12.54 24.77 6.24
C PHE A 29 12.73 26.24 5.92
N ILE A 30 11.67 27.04 6.06
CA ILE A 30 11.71 28.49 5.90
C ILE A 30 11.43 29.16 7.25
N GLY A 31 12.17 30.21 7.60
CA GLY A 31 11.90 31.06 8.74
C GLY A 31 10.72 32.00 8.49
N GLN A 32 9.84 32.18 9.48
CA GLN A 32 8.74 33.15 9.39
C GLN A 32 9.21 34.58 9.03
N ASN A 33 10.41 34.97 9.46
CA ASN A 33 11.02 36.26 9.12
C ASN A 33 11.40 36.39 7.63
N GLU A 34 11.58 35.29 6.92
CA GLU A 34 11.88 35.27 5.48
C GLU A 34 10.59 35.53 4.68
N LEU A 35 9.43 35.10 5.17
CA LEU A 35 8.12 35.39 4.57
C LEU A 35 7.76 36.88 4.62
N GLU A 36 8.28 37.62 5.60
CA GLU A 36 8.02 39.06 5.77
C GLU A 36 8.87 39.94 4.81
N GLN A 37 9.77 39.34 4.04
CA GLN A 37 10.73 40.04 3.18
C GLN A 37 10.49 39.72 1.70
N PRO A 38 9.77 40.58 0.94
CA PRO A 38 9.32 40.25 -0.42
C PRO A 38 10.44 39.86 -1.40
N GLU A 39 11.56 40.58 -1.39
CA GLU A 39 12.71 40.29 -2.28
C GLU A 39 13.36 38.93 -1.94
N VAL A 40 13.44 38.58 -0.65
CA VAL A 40 14.01 37.31 -0.19
C VAL A 40 13.05 36.15 -0.51
N LEU A 41 11.75 36.36 -0.32
CA LEU A 41 10.72 35.37 -0.58
C LEU A 41 10.65 35.01 -2.07
N GLU A 42 10.78 35.99 -2.97
CA GLU A 42 10.77 35.73 -4.42
C GLU A 42 11.94 34.83 -4.85
N ASP A 43 13.16 35.15 -4.43
CA ASP A 43 14.35 34.32 -4.71
C ASP A 43 14.19 32.91 -4.12
N LEU A 44 13.67 32.82 -2.90
CA LEU A 44 13.45 31.55 -2.20
C LEU A 44 12.38 30.67 -2.88
N VAL A 45 11.27 31.25 -3.32
CA VAL A 45 10.20 30.52 -4.03
C VAL A 45 10.73 29.98 -5.35
N ASN A 46 11.50 30.77 -6.12
CA ASN A 46 12.14 30.28 -7.33
C ASN A 46 13.05 29.08 -7.05
N ASP A 47 13.88 29.14 -6.00
CA ASP A 47 14.73 28.02 -5.59
C ASP A 47 13.90 26.77 -5.21
N LEU A 48 12.77 26.95 -4.51
CA LEU A 48 11.90 25.85 -4.11
C LEU A 48 11.24 25.18 -5.31
N GLU A 49 10.70 25.96 -6.24
CA GLU A 49 10.11 25.47 -7.49
C GLU A 49 11.16 24.74 -8.35
N GLU A 50 12.36 25.31 -8.51
CA GLU A 50 13.45 24.68 -9.28
C GLU A 50 13.89 23.33 -8.68
N ASN A 51 13.78 23.17 -7.36
CA ASN A 51 14.11 21.92 -6.66
C ASN A 51 12.89 21.00 -6.45
N GLY A 52 11.70 21.39 -6.90
CA GLY A 52 10.49 20.58 -6.86
C GLY A 52 9.90 20.39 -5.46
N TYR A 53 9.95 21.42 -4.61
CA TYR A 53 9.26 21.40 -3.32
C TYR A 53 7.84 21.94 -3.47
N ASP A 54 6.84 21.15 -3.05
CA ASP A 54 5.44 21.57 -3.04
C ASP A 54 5.05 22.19 -1.68
N TYR A 55 5.59 21.65 -0.59
CA TYR A 55 5.25 22.01 0.78
C TYR A 55 6.48 22.22 1.64
N VAL A 56 6.48 23.31 2.41
CA VAL A 56 7.65 23.72 3.18
C VAL A 56 7.27 24.12 4.61
N PRO A 57 7.59 23.29 5.62
CA PRO A 57 7.32 23.61 7.02
C PRO A 57 8.06 24.87 7.50
N LEU A 58 7.40 25.67 8.34
CA LEU A 58 7.93 26.92 8.84
C LEU A 58 8.70 26.77 10.16
N ARG A 59 9.69 27.65 10.35
CA ARG A 59 10.40 27.88 11.61
C ARG A 59 9.87 29.17 12.29
N PRO A 60 9.77 29.19 13.62
CA PRO A 60 10.20 28.14 14.54
C PRO A 60 9.26 26.92 14.51
N TYR A 61 9.81 25.71 14.63
CA TYR A 61 9.10 24.43 14.41
C TYR A 61 7.81 24.22 15.23
N ASN A 62 7.60 25.01 16.29
CA ASN A 62 6.39 25.00 17.09
C ASN A 62 5.27 25.89 16.51
N SER A 63 5.49 26.59 15.41
CA SER A 63 4.45 27.32 14.69
C SER A 63 3.35 26.38 14.20
N ARG A 64 3.71 25.14 13.84
CA ARG A 64 2.82 24.17 13.19
C ARG A 64 2.17 24.78 11.96
N GLU A 65 3.01 25.41 11.14
CA GLU A 65 2.60 26.03 9.89
C GLU A 65 3.51 25.55 8.78
N TYR A 66 2.99 25.54 7.55
CA TYR A 66 3.75 25.29 6.34
C TYR A 66 3.36 26.30 5.26
N TYR A 67 4.30 26.58 4.38
CA TYR A 67 4.10 27.35 3.17
C TYR A 67 3.84 26.39 2.01
N GLU A 68 2.76 26.62 1.26
CA GLU A 68 2.45 25.92 0.03
C GLU A 68 3.01 26.70 -1.15
N VAL A 69 3.92 26.07 -1.90
CA VAL A 69 4.73 26.78 -2.91
C VAL A 69 3.88 27.22 -4.09
N GLU A 70 2.95 26.38 -4.55
CA GLU A 70 2.08 26.67 -5.69
C GLU A 70 1.14 27.86 -5.44
N THR A 71 0.52 27.91 -4.26
CA THR A 71 -0.49 28.94 -3.93
C THR A 71 0.13 30.19 -3.30
N GLY A 72 1.32 30.05 -2.72
CA GLY A 72 1.97 31.08 -1.91
C GLY A 72 1.28 31.34 -0.57
N GLU A 73 0.42 30.41 -0.12
CA GLU A 73 -0.35 30.54 1.10
C GLU A 73 0.34 29.83 2.29
N VAL A 74 0.07 30.35 3.49
CA VAL A 74 0.51 29.73 4.74
C VAL A 74 -0.66 28.98 5.36
N HIS A 75 -0.46 27.72 5.65
CA HIS A 75 -1.46 26.82 6.22
C HIS A 75 -1.01 26.29 7.58
N SER A 76 -1.97 25.93 8.43
CA SER A 76 -1.67 25.20 9.67
C SER A 76 -1.45 23.73 9.38
N THR A 77 -0.43 23.15 10.02
CA THR A 77 -0.21 21.71 10.08
C THR A 77 -1.07 21.10 11.20
N ASP A 78 -1.90 20.12 10.85
CA ASP A 78 -2.71 19.41 11.83
C ASP A 78 -1.86 18.48 12.72
N GLY A 79 -2.34 18.18 13.92
CA GLY A 79 -1.72 17.21 14.82
C GLY A 79 -1.63 15.81 14.19
N ASP A 80 -2.62 15.45 13.39
CA ASP A 80 -2.72 14.14 12.75
C ASP A 80 -1.70 13.96 11.61
N GLN A 81 -1.16 15.06 11.06
CA GLN A 81 -0.09 15.00 10.06
C GLN A 81 1.25 14.55 10.63
N TYR A 82 1.43 14.53 11.96
CA TYR A 82 2.69 14.17 12.59
C TYR A 82 2.78 12.66 12.85
N VAL A 83 3.72 12.01 12.17
CA VAL A 83 4.04 10.60 12.35
C VAL A 83 5.41 10.48 13.01
N LYS A 84 5.62 9.50 13.91
CA LYS A 84 6.95 9.30 14.50
C LYS A 84 7.93 8.78 13.46
N TYR A 85 9.21 9.16 13.57
CA TYR A 85 10.24 8.84 12.59
C TYR A 85 10.36 7.35 12.22
N ASN A 86 10.25 6.48 13.22
CA ASN A 86 10.38 5.03 13.06
C ASN A 86 9.00 4.34 13.04
N GLU A 87 7.91 5.10 12.96
CA GLU A 87 6.57 4.53 12.84
C GLU A 87 6.42 3.83 11.49
N ILE A 88 5.53 2.85 11.43
CA ILE A 88 5.29 2.05 10.23
C ILE A 88 4.73 2.92 9.10
N MET A 89 5.15 2.66 7.86
CA MET A 89 4.73 3.42 6.67
C MET A 89 3.21 3.57 6.52
N LEU A 90 2.44 2.60 7.02
CA LEU A 90 0.98 2.60 6.94
C LEU A 90 0.35 3.83 7.60
N TYR A 91 0.93 4.34 8.69
CA TYR A 91 0.47 5.59 9.30
C TYR A 91 0.65 6.77 8.34
N CYS A 92 1.77 6.87 7.64
CA CYS A 92 1.97 7.91 6.63
C CYS A 92 0.95 7.76 5.49
N ILE A 93 0.73 6.54 4.99
CA ILE A 93 -0.26 6.28 3.93
C ILE A 93 -1.67 6.72 4.38
N ASN A 94 -2.05 6.41 5.62
CA ASN A 94 -3.36 6.79 6.15
C ASN A 94 -3.52 8.31 6.30
N VAL A 95 -2.48 9.02 6.76
CA VAL A 95 -2.47 10.49 6.80
C VAL A 95 -2.68 11.08 5.40
N LEU A 96 -2.05 10.49 4.38
CA LEU A 96 -2.15 10.95 2.99
C LEU A 96 -3.55 10.76 2.36
N THR A 97 -4.47 10.07 3.03
CA THR A 97 -5.88 9.99 2.58
C THR A 97 -6.66 11.27 2.84
N GLU A 98 -6.16 12.14 3.72
CA GLU A 98 -6.85 13.39 4.10
C GLU A 98 -5.96 14.63 3.91
N TYR A 99 -4.66 14.47 4.09
CA TYR A 99 -3.70 15.57 4.09
C TYR A 99 -2.72 15.47 2.92
N PRO A 100 -2.21 16.60 2.40
CA PRO A 100 -1.27 16.60 1.27
C PRO A 100 0.08 15.96 1.61
N PHE A 101 0.45 15.90 2.89
CA PHE A 101 1.68 15.28 3.35
C PHE A 101 1.58 14.79 4.80
N ALA A 102 2.45 13.84 5.16
CA ALA A 102 2.76 13.45 6.53
C ALA A 102 4.16 13.94 6.93
N LEU A 103 4.32 14.46 8.15
CA LEU A 103 5.61 14.85 8.71
C LEU A 103 6.15 13.74 9.62
N ALA A 104 7.18 13.04 9.16
CA ALA A 104 7.91 12.08 9.97
C ALA A 104 8.89 12.82 10.90
N THR A 105 8.54 12.87 12.19
CA THR A 105 9.24 13.64 13.21
C THR A 105 10.25 12.83 13.99
N HIS A 106 11.43 13.39 14.18
CA HIS A 106 12.54 12.81 14.94
C HIS A 106 12.95 13.77 16.08
N PRO A 107 13.49 13.27 17.22
CA PRO A 107 14.00 14.13 18.29
C PRO A 107 15.05 15.16 17.81
N ASP A 108 15.89 14.75 16.85
CA ASP A 108 16.72 15.67 16.06
C ASP A 108 15.92 16.20 14.87
N ARG A 109 15.74 17.53 14.82
CA ARG A 109 14.88 18.22 13.85
C ARG A 109 15.45 18.24 12.43
N ASP A 110 16.77 18.16 12.30
CA ASP A 110 17.43 18.07 10.99
C ASP A 110 17.21 16.69 10.34
N SER A 111 16.76 15.72 11.14
CA SER A 111 16.38 14.40 10.69
C SER A 111 14.91 14.27 10.31
N TRP A 112 14.09 15.33 10.42
CA TRP A 112 12.69 15.26 9.99
C TRP A 112 12.58 14.94 8.50
N ARG A 113 11.48 14.30 8.12
CA ARG A 113 11.14 13.96 6.73
C ARG A 113 9.71 14.35 6.42
N ILE A 114 9.47 14.72 5.17
CA ILE A 114 8.12 14.95 4.63
C ILE A 114 7.79 13.79 3.70
N VAL A 115 6.61 13.23 3.86
CA VAL A 115 6.09 12.15 3.02
C VAL A 115 4.93 12.72 2.22
N THR A 116 4.98 12.62 0.90
CA THR A 116 3.88 13.02 0.00
C THR A 116 3.34 11.80 -0.77
N PRO A 117 2.20 11.92 -1.48
CA PRO A 117 1.69 10.83 -2.31
C PRO A 117 2.69 10.36 -3.38
N ALA A 118 3.60 11.23 -3.82
CA ALA A 118 4.65 10.87 -4.77
C ALA A 118 5.64 9.83 -4.19
N ASP A 119 5.91 9.87 -2.88
CA ASP A 119 6.83 8.93 -2.22
C ASP A 119 6.29 7.48 -2.25
N LEU A 120 4.96 7.28 -2.40
CA LEU A 120 4.34 5.96 -2.57
C LEU A 120 4.67 5.31 -3.93
N ASN A 121 5.21 6.09 -4.88
CA ASN A 121 5.72 5.56 -6.15
C ASN A 121 7.16 5.03 -6.05
N THR A 122 7.86 5.31 -4.95
CA THR A 122 9.24 4.87 -4.75
C THR A 122 9.34 3.35 -4.70
N ARG A 123 10.52 2.83 -5.02
CA ARG A 123 10.78 1.38 -4.95
C ARG A 123 10.60 0.85 -3.53
N THR A 124 11.04 1.60 -2.52
CA THR A 124 10.90 1.25 -1.11
C THR A 124 9.43 1.08 -0.73
N ALA A 125 8.57 2.04 -1.09
CA ALA A 125 7.13 1.93 -0.85
C ALA A 125 6.54 0.72 -1.55
N LYS A 126 6.87 0.50 -2.84
CA LYS A 126 6.38 -0.65 -3.61
C LYS A 126 6.78 -2.00 -2.99
N GLU A 127 8.01 -2.13 -2.51
CA GLU A 127 8.47 -3.36 -1.84
C GLU A 127 7.73 -3.62 -0.53
N PHE A 128 7.38 -2.57 0.22
CA PHE A 128 6.51 -2.66 1.39
C PHE A 128 5.09 -3.11 1.00
N LEU A 129 4.46 -2.41 0.05
CA LEU A 129 3.09 -2.67 -0.40
C LEU A 129 2.91 -4.06 -0.99
N PHE A 130 3.92 -4.58 -1.72
CA PHE A 130 3.84 -5.88 -2.38
C PHE A 130 3.53 -7.04 -1.43
N LYS A 131 3.92 -6.91 -0.16
CA LYS A 131 3.79 -7.97 0.85
C LYS A 131 2.35 -8.27 1.22
N TYR A 132 1.50 -7.25 1.23
CA TYR A 132 0.05 -7.40 1.46
C TYR A 132 -0.55 -8.29 0.37
N TYR A 133 -0.22 -8.01 -0.89
CA TYR A 133 -0.73 -8.75 -2.02
C TYR A 133 -0.15 -10.17 -2.14
N ALA A 134 1.13 -10.33 -1.78
CA ALA A 134 1.77 -11.64 -1.79
C ALA A 134 1.16 -12.57 -0.73
N GLU A 135 0.90 -12.07 0.48
CA GLU A 135 0.28 -12.87 1.54
C GLU A 135 -1.18 -13.20 1.20
N ALA A 136 -1.95 -12.25 0.63
CA ALA A 136 -3.30 -12.53 0.13
C ALA A 136 -3.32 -13.65 -0.91
N ALA A 137 -2.44 -13.59 -1.91
CA ALA A 137 -2.36 -14.61 -2.96
C ALA A 137 -1.96 -15.99 -2.38
N LYS A 138 -0.99 -16.02 -1.47
CA LYS A 138 -0.53 -17.24 -0.80
C LYS A 138 -1.62 -17.86 0.06
N ALA A 139 -2.31 -17.07 0.88
CA ALA A 139 -3.36 -17.56 1.77
C ALA A 139 -4.55 -18.12 0.97
N VAL A 140 -5.03 -17.39 -0.04
CA VAL A 140 -6.10 -17.87 -0.93
C VAL A 140 -5.67 -19.12 -1.70
N SER A 141 -4.41 -19.20 -2.15
CA SER A 141 -3.86 -20.41 -2.76
C SER A 141 -3.89 -21.60 -1.80
N ASN A 142 -3.53 -21.42 -0.54
CA ASN A 142 -3.59 -22.48 0.48
C ASN A 142 -5.02 -22.93 0.76
N LEU A 143 -5.97 -22.00 0.88
CA LEU A 143 -7.38 -22.33 1.04
C LEU A 143 -7.89 -23.23 -0.11
N ILE A 144 -7.54 -22.89 -1.35
CA ILE A 144 -7.89 -23.71 -2.53
C ILE A 144 -7.26 -25.10 -2.47
N LYS A 145 -6.04 -25.25 -1.94
CA LYS A 145 -5.36 -26.55 -1.79
C LYS A 145 -6.04 -27.44 -0.76
N GLU A 146 -6.58 -26.84 0.30
CA GLU A 146 -7.30 -27.57 1.34
C GLU A 146 -8.64 -28.08 0.82
N GLU A 147 -9.29 -27.30 -0.03
CA GLU A 147 -10.59 -27.64 -0.63
C GLU A 147 -10.49 -28.66 -1.77
N TYR A 148 -9.47 -28.57 -2.63
CA TYR A 148 -9.38 -29.38 -3.84
C TYR A 148 -8.17 -30.29 -3.89
N SER A 149 -8.40 -31.55 -4.28
CA SER A 149 -7.33 -32.40 -4.81
C SER A 149 -6.75 -31.80 -6.10
N VAL A 150 -5.51 -32.16 -6.43
CA VAL A 150 -4.83 -31.70 -7.65
C VAL A 150 -5.62 -32.07 -8.91
N GLU A 151 -6.19 -33.28 -8.96
CA GLU A 151 -6.97 -33.75 -10.09
C GLU A 151 -8.27 -32.96 -10.25
N THR A 152 -9.00 -32.75 -9.15
CA THR A 152 -10.25 -31.97 -9.16
C THR A 152 -10.00 -30.51 -9.51
N LEU A 153 -8.94 -29.90 -8.95
CA LEU A 153 -8.59 -28.51 -9.24
C LEU A 153 -8.28 -28.29 -10.72
N GLN A 154 -7.63 -29.24 -11.40
CA GLN A 154 -7.39 -29.15 -12.84
C GLN A 154 -8.67 -29.12 -13.66
N GLU A 155 -9.67 -29.92 -13.29
CA GLU A 155 -10.97 -29.97 -13.96
C GLU A 155 -11.72 -28.64 -13.77
N VAL A 156 -11.83 -28.19 -12.51
CA VAL A 156 -12.47 -26.91 -12.14
C VAL A 156 -11.78 -25.74 -12.85
N TYR A 157 -10.44 -25.69 -12.81
CA TYR A 157 -9.68 -24.61 -13.44
C TYR A 157 -9.92 -24.55 -14.96
N LYS A 158 -9.96 -25.69 -15.65
CA LYS A 158 -10.24 -25.72 -17.10
C LYS A 158 -11.62 -25.20 -17.44
N GLU A 159 -12.60 -25.37 -16.56
CA GLU A 159 -13.96 -24.85 -16.72
C GLU A 159 -14.01 -23.33 -16.54
N VAL A 160 -13.46 -22.82 -15.43
CA VAL A 160 -13.55 -21.39 -15.09
C VAL A 160 -12.51 -20.51 -15.81
N ARG A 161 -11.41 -21.13 -16.26
CA ARG A 161 -10.28 -20.48 -16.95
C ARG A 161 -9.82 -21.33 -18.16
N PRO A 162 -10.67 -21.52 -19.19
CA PRO A 162 -10.36 -22.37 -20.35
C PRO A 162 -9.19 -21.87 -21.22
N ARG A 163 -8.77 -20.62 -21.03
CA ARG A 163 -7.59 -20.01 -21.68
C ARG A 163 -6.48 -19.65 -20.69
N GLY A 164 -6.64 -20.07 -19.43
CA GLY A 164 -5.65 -19.86 -18.39
C GLY A 164 -4.49 -20.83 -18.54
N GLY A 165 -3.27 -20.36 -18.29
CA GLY A 165 -2.05 -21.16 -18.46
C GLY A 165 -1.48 -21.73 -17.16
N ALA A 166 -2.19 -21.64 -16.02
CA ALA A 166 -1.63 -22.06 -14.74
C ALA A 166 -1.36 -23.57 -14.68
N ILE A 167 -2.30 -24.39 -15.15
CA ILE A 167 -2.17 -25.85 -15.16
C ILE A 167 -1.08 -26.31 -16.13
N ASP A 168 -0.96 -25.69 -17.30
CA ASP A 168 0.09 -26.01 -18.27
C ASP A 168 1.48 -25.71 -17.66
N ARG A 169 1.65 -24.51 -17.06
CA ARG A 169 2.90 -24.14 -16.37
C ARG A 169 3.24 -25.07 -15.21
N TRP A 170 2.24 -25.50 -14.45
CA TRP A 170 2.43 -26.48 -13.39
C TRP A 170 2.88 -27.84 -13.95
N SER A 171 2.24 -28.31 -15.03
CA SER A 171 2.61 -29.57 -15.70
C SER A 171 4.06 -29.52 -16.20
N ASP A 172 4.47 -28.43 -16.84
CA ASP A 172 5.86 -28.24 -17.28
C ASP A 172 6.84 -28.26 -16.09
N ALA A 173 6.48 -27.63 -14.97
CA ALA A 173 7.32 -27.61 -13.78
C ALA A 173 7.45 -28.99 -13.10
N VAL A 174 6.39 -29.81 -13.11
CA VAL A 174 6.44 -31.19 -12.64
C VAL A 174 7.42 -32.02 -13.49
N ASP A 175 7.42 -31.84 -14.81
CA ASP A 175 8.40 -32.47 -15.71
C ASP A 175 9.85 -32.01 -15.42
N GLU A 176 10.01 -30.79 -14.91
CA GLU A 176 11.28 -30.24 -14.39
C GLU A 176 11.59 -30.64 -12.93
N ASN A 177 10.84 -31.59 -12.36
CA ASN A 177 11.00 -32.11 -11.00
C ASN A 177 10.78 -31.06 -9.89
N VAL A 178 9.83 -30.14 -10.11
CA VAL A 178 9.31 -29.21 -9.11
C VAL A 178 8.06 -29.81 -8.45
N ASP A 179 8.14 -30.08 -7.15
CA ASP A 179 7.05 -30.64 -6.35
C ASP A 179 6.27 -29.53 -5.64
N LEU A 180 5.37 -28.88 -6.38
CA LEU A 180 4.48 -27.83 -5.88
C LEU A 180 3.04 -28.11 -6.33
N HIS A 181 2.07 -27.67 -5.53
CA HIS A 181 0.65 -27.79 -5.87
C HIS A 181 0.28 -26.87 -7.04
N ALA A 182 -0.67 -27.27 -7.89
CA ALA A 182 -1.10 -26.48 -9.06
C ALA A 182 -1.58 -25.06 -8.71
N ALA A 183 -2.16 -24.89 -7.52
CA ALA A 183 -2.59 -23.60 -6.99
C ALA A 183 -1.44 -22.58 -6.80
N GLU A 184 -0.18 -23.03 -6.68
CA GLU A 184 1.00 -22.15 -6.60
C GLU A 184 1.33 -21.46 -7.92
N PHE A 185 0.82 -21.99 -9.04
CA PHE A 185 1.04 -21.45 -10.38
C PHE A 185 -0.08 -20.51 -10.83
N MET A 186 -1.09 -20.31 -9.98
CA MET A 186 -2.25 -19.47 -10.24
C MET A 186 -1.94 -18.00 -9.91
N SER A 187 -2.27 -17.10 -10.82
CA SER A 187 -2.28 -15.65 -10.54
C SER A 187 -3.47 -15.27 -9.66
N LEU A 188 -3.48 -14.05 -9.10
CA LEU A 188 -4.67 -13.52 -8.40
C LEU A 188 -5.93 -13.55 -9.28
N ALA A 189 -5.78 -13.32 -10.60
CA ALA A 189 -6.89 -13.44 -11.54
C ALA A 189 -7.37 -14.89 -11.70
N ASP A 190 -6.49 -15.88 -11.59
CA ASP A 190 -6.82 -17.30 -11.61
C ASP A 190 -7.54 -17.71 -10.32
N LEU A 191 -6.94 -17.41 -9.16
CA LEU A 191 -7.49 -17.66 -7.84
C LEU A 191 -8.91 -17.08 -7.70
N LYS A 192 -9.10 -15.84 -8.17
CA LYS A 192 -10.40 -15.16 -8.22
C LYS A 192 -11.50 -16.00 -8.86
N GLU A 193 -11.27 -16.66 -10.00
CA GLU A 193 -12.39 -17.43 -10.59
C GLU A 193 -12.61 -18.76 -9.94
N VAL A 194 -11.55 -19.41 -9.48
CA VAL A 194 -11.70 -20.67 -8.74
C VAL A 194 -12.55 -20.43 -7.50
N VAL A 195 -12.24 -19.37 -6.74
CA VAL A 195 -13.07 -18.91 -5.62
C VAL A 195 -14.48 -18.58 -6.09
N ARG A 196 -14.64 -17.71 -7.10
CA ARG A 196 -15.95 -17.19 -7.51
C ARG A 196 -16.93 -18.25 -7.99
N ASP A 197 -16.46 -19.44 -8.38
CA ASP A 197 -17.34 -20.52 -8.82
C ASP A 197 -17.55 -21.63 -7.77
N ASN A 198 -16.99 -21.46 -6.57
CA ASN A 198 -17.23 -22.32 -5.41
C ASN A 198 -17.94 -21.52 -4.30
N GLU A 199 -19.13 -21.97 -3.88
CA GLU A 199 -19.92 -21.29 -2.85
C GLU A 199 -19.28 -21.36 -1.46
N ASP A 200 -18.64 -22.49 -1.11
CA ASP A 200 -17.96 -22.67 0.18
C ASP A 200 -16.73 -21.76 0.28
N LEU A 201 -15.90 -21.69 -0.77
CA LEU A 201 -14.76 -20.76 -0.83
C LEU A 201 -15.18 -19.29 -0.79
N LEU A 202 -16.33 -18.94 -1.39
CA LEU A 202 -16.88 -17.59 -1.30
C LEU A 202 -17.31 -17.23 0.12
N ASP A 203 -17.99 -18.16 0.80
CA ASP A 203 -18.45 -17.97 2.18
C ASP A 203 -17.26 -17.88 3.14
N GLU A 204 -16.26 -18.75 2.99
CA GLU A 204 -15.03 -18.76 3.80
C GLU A 204 -14.27 -17.43 3.67
N LEU A 205 -14.19 -16.87 2.45
CA LEU A 205 -13.56 -15.56 2.24
C LEU A 205 -14.44 -14.36 2.63
N GLY A 206 -15.66 -14.61 3.11
CA GLY A 206 -16.59 -13.58 3.60
C GLY A 206 -17.30 -12.80 2.49
N PHE A 207 -17.40 -13.34 1.28
CA PHE A 207 -18.08 -12.66 0.17
C PHE A 207 -19.56 -13.05 0.04
N PRO A 208 -20.50 -12.11 0.19
CA PRO A 208 -21.92 -12.41 0.05
C PRO A 208 -22.33 -12.78 -1.39
N THR A 209 -21.58 -12.32 -2.39
CA THR A 209 -21.89 -12.53 -3.80
C THR A 209 -20.65 -12.72 -4.68
N LYS A 210 -20.81 -13.46 -5.78
CA LYS A 210 -19.81 -13.59 -6.86
C LYS A 210 -19.36 -12.24 -7.44
N THR A 211 -20.23 -11.23 -7.39
CA THR A 211 -19.96 -9.88 -7.91
C THR A 211 -19.04 -9.11 -6.97
N GLN A 212 -19.31 -9.14 -5.66
CA GLN A 212 -18.44 -8.48 -4.67
C GLN A 212 -17.06 -9.12 -4.66
N CYS A 213 -16.98 -10.45 -4.70
CA CYS A 213 -15.71 -11.15 -4.84
C CYS A 213 -14.95 -10.71 -6.10
N LYS A 214 -15.66 -10.54 -7.24
CA LYS A 214 -15.04 -10.04 -8.48
C LYS A 214 -14.45 -8.64 -8.32
N GLN A 215 -15.18 -7.75 -7.67
CA GLN A 215 -14.79 -6.36 -7.47
C GLN A 215 -13.57 -6.30 -6.54
N ALA A 216 -13.64 -6.96 -5.39
CA ALA A 216 -12.57 -7.02 -4.40
C ALA A 216 -11.24 -7.50 -5.00
N PHE A 217 -11.23 -8.69 -5.64
CA PHE A 217 -10.03 -9.18 -6.31
C PHE A 217 -9.59 -8.29 -7.49
N GLY A 218 -10.52 -7.57 -8.14
CA GLY A 218 -10.22 -6.63 -9.20
C GLY A 218 -9.39 -5.43 -8.70
N THR A 219 -9.83 -4.82 -7.59
CA THR A 219 -9.11 -3.74 -6.91
C THR A 219 -7.70 -4.18 -6.49
N VAL A 220 -7.61 -5.34 -5.84
CA VAL A 220 -6.33 -5.93 -5.42
C VAL A 220 -5.41 -6.21 -6.61
N GLU A 221 -5.93 -6.79 -7.69
CA GLU A 221 -5.18 -7.10 -8.91
C GLU A 221 -4.62 -5.83 -9.56
N GLU A 222 -5.41 -4.75 -9.61
CA GLU A 222 -5.01 -3.47 -10.17
C GLU A 222 -3.80 -2.88 -9.43
N TYR A 223 -3.91 -2.69 -8.11
CA TYR A 223 -2.85 -2.08 -7.33
C TYR A 223 -1.63 -2.98 -7.18
N ARG A 224 -1.81 -4.30 -7.07
CA ARG A 224 -0.71 -5.26 -7.14
C ARG A 224 0.07 -5.12 -8.45
N ASN A 225 -0.60 -4.91 -9.58
CA ASN A 225 0.05 -4.67 -10.86
C ASN A 225 0.78 -3.32 -10.91
N LYS A 226 0.20 -2.24 -10.35
CA LYS A 226 0.88 -0.94 -10.23
C LYS A 226 2.16 -1.05 -9.39
N VAL A 227 2.10 -1.79 -8.28
CA VAL A 227 3.23 -2.01 -7.36
C VAL A 227 4.35 -2.87 -7.98
N MET A 228 4.00 -3.98 -8.62
CA MET A 228 5.01 -4.88 -9.20
C MET A 228 5.77 -4.29 -10.39
N HIS A 229 5.09 -3.49 -11.21
CA HIS A 229 5.69 -2.96 -12.43
C HIS A 229 6.42 -1.66 -12.10
N GLY A 230 7.74 -1.74 -11.99
CA GLY A 230 8.59 -0.60 -11.59
C GLY A 230 8.42 0.65 -12.45
N ASN A 231 8.00 0.51 -13.71
CA ASN A 231 7.74 1.61 -14.64
C ASN A 231 6.32 2.21 -14.58
N ARG A 232 5.45 1.73 -13.67
CA ARG A 232 4.10 2.26 -13.46
C ARG A 232 4.04 3.06 -12.17
N SER A 233 3.31 4.16 -12.16
CA SER A 233 2.99 4.86 -10.91
C SER A 233 1.88 4.10 -10.16
N VAL A 234 2.04 3.98 -8.85
CA VAL A 234 0.99 3.57 -7.91
C VAL A 234 0.00 4.72 -7.76
N ILE A 235 0.52 5.92 -7.55
CA ILE A 235 -0.24 7.15 -7.32
C ILE A 235 -0.02 8.11 -8.50
N SER A 236 -1.11 8.52 -9.14
CA SER A 236 -1.17 9.53 -10.20
C SER A 236 -2.19 10.63 -9.88
N THR A 237 -3.16 10.34 -9.01
CA THR A 237 -4.17 11.29 -8.50
C THR A 237 -4.29 11.17 -6.98
N GLU A 238 -4.92 12.15 -6.33
CA GLU A 238 -5.23 12.07 -4.89
C GLU A 238 -6.12 10.86 -4.56
N GLU A 239 -7.11 10.59 -5.40
CA GLU A 239 -8.02 9.43 -5.28
C GLU A 239 -7.28 8.09 -5.31
N ASP A 240 -6.09 8.01 -5.94
CA ASP A 240 -5.30 6.78 -5.95
C ASP A 240 -4.82 6.40 -4.53
N VAL A 241 -4.70 7.35 -3.60
CA VAL A 241 -4.27 7.05 -2.22
C VAL A 241 -5.37 6.31 -1.47
N GLU A 242 -6.61 6.77 -1.54
CA GLU A 242 -7.77 6.09 -0.94
C GLU A 242 -7.98 4.70 -1.56
N ASN A 243 -7.91 4.61 -2.90
CA ASN A 243 -8.03 3.34 -3.61
C ASN A 243 -6.88 2.36 -3.27
N LEU A 244 -5.65 2.86 -3.04
CA LEU A 244 -4.54 2.05 -2.55
C LEU A 244 -4.86 1.49 -1.16
N VAL A 245 -5.33 2.34 -0.25
CA VAL A 245 -5.70 1.97 1.13
C VAL A 245 -6.80 0.91 1.14
N GLU A 246 -7.87 1.11 0.37
CA GLU A 246 -8.94 0.11 0.19
C GLU A 246 -8.37 -1.22 -0.34
N SER A 247 -7.48 -1.16 -1.33
CA SER A 247 -6.82 -2.36 -1.87
C SER A 247 -5.99 -3.12 -0.82
N LEU A 248 -5.32 -2.42 0.10
CA LEU A 248 -4.55 -3.03 1.18
C LEU A 248 -5.47 -3.68 2.22
N GLU A 249 -6.56 -3.02 2.59
CA GLU A 249 -7.60 -3.58 3.48
C GLU A 249 -8.17 -4.88 2.90
N ILE A 250 -8.66 -4.85 1.66
CA ILE A 250 -9.20 -6.03 0.99
C ILE A 250 -8.17 -7.16 0.94
N SER A 251 -6.90 -6.84 0.68
CA SER A 251 -5.82 -7.83 0.67
C SER A 251 -5.59 -8.43 2.05
N CYS A 252 -5.68 -7.62 3.11
CA CYS A 252 -5.59 -8.07 4.48
C CYS A 252 -6.71 -9.04 4.82
N ASP A 253 -7.96 -8.65 4.54
CA ASP A 253 -9.16 -9.45 4.80
C ASP A 253 -9.13 -10.78 4.06
N LEU A 254 -8.75 -10.75 2.77
CA LEU A 254 -8.58 -11.97 1.98
C LEU A 254 -7.58 -12.93 2.63
N ALA A 255 -6.44 -12.42 3.11
CA ALA A 255 -5.45 -13.28 3.75
C ALA A 255 -5.92 -13.81 5.11
N VAL A 256 -6.60 -12.99 5.92
CA VAL A 256 -7.14 -13.41 7.23
C VAL A 256 -8.22 -14.46 7.06
N ASN A 257 -9.21 -14.19 6.21
CA ASN A 257 -10.35 -15.09 6.00
C ASN A 257 -9.92 -16.41 5.35
N ALA A 258 -8.85 -16.41 4.55
CA ALA A 258 -8.25 -17.63 4.00
C ALA A 258 -7.39 -18.43 5.01
N GLY A 259 -7.39 -18.08 6.29
CA GLY A 259 -6.60 -18.75 7.33
C GLY A 259 -5.09 -18.44 7.28
N GLY A 260 -4.69 -17.40 6.54
CA GLY A 260 -3.32 -16.93 6.47
C GLY A 260 -2.87 -16.18 7.72
N GLN A 261 -1.64 -15.66 7.71
CA GLN A 261 -1.21 -14.81 8.82
C GLN A 261 -2.00 -13.51 8.80
N GLY A 262 -2.64 -13.22 9.93
CA GLY A 262 -3.30 -11.94 10.12
C GLY A 262 -2.30 -10.80 10.32
N PRO A 263 -2.71 -9.56 10.04
CA PRO A 263 -2.02 -8.38 10.56
C PRO A 263 -1.96 -8.43 12.11
N GLY A 264 -0.90 -7.86 12.66
CA GLY A 264 -0.66 -7.77 14.10
C GLY A 264 0.78 -7.42 14.45
N LEU A 265 0.95 -6.68 15.56
CA LEU A 265 2.25 -6.39 16.18
C LEU A 265 2.82 -7.59 16.97
N ASP A 266 2.11 -8.71 17.04
CA ASP A 266 2.53 -9.93 17.72
C ASP A 266 3.71 -10.56 16.96
N ILE A 267 4.90 -10.04 17.23
CA ILE A 267 6.17 -10.72 16.94
C ILE A 267 6.11 -12.03 17.74
N PRO A 268 6.18 -13.22 17.10
CA PRO A 268 6.35 -14.45 17.88
C PRO A 268 7.64 -14.30 18.72
N PRO A 269 7.61 -14.70 20.00
CA PRO A 269 8.68 -14.43 20.96
C PRO A 269 10.06 -14.92 20.54
#